data_AF-A0A1X7FZI2-F1
#
_entry.id   AF-A0A1X7FZI2-F1
#
_cell.length_a   1.000
_cell.length_b   1.000
_cell.length_c   1.000
_cell.angle_alpha   90.00
_cell.angle_beta   90.00
_cell.angle_gamma   90.00
#
_symmetry.space_group_name_H-M   'P 1'
#
loop_
_entity.id
_entity.type
_entity.pdbx_description
1 polymer ?
#
loop_
_entity_poly.entity_id
_entity_poly.type
_entity_poly.pdbx_seq_one_letter_code
_entity_poly.pdbx_strand_id
1 'polypeptide(L)'
;MQDRNQADIYVSIYQAMNLAADEPTLPRGAHGALARGIDRLRAEDATPRMIGQAEAAYVAIHRLEWALMTGDDRAATCARSALSDMAGAWLADAPVSRFS
;
A
#
# COMPACT_ATOMS: atom_id res chain seq x y z
N MET A 1 -16.45 -3.66 -17.41
CA MET A 1 -16.02 -4.65 -16.40
C MET A 1 -14.56 -4.43 -15.97
N GLN A 2 -13.68 -4.03 -16.90
CA GLN A 2 -12.26 -3.71 -16.66
C GLN A 2 -12.05 -2.58 -15.63
N ASP A 3 -12.78 -1.46 -15.76
CA ASP A 3 -12.64 -0.29 -14.86
C ASP A 3 -12.95 -0.57 -13.38
N ARG A 4 -13.89 -1.48 -13.11
CA ARG A 4 -14.28 -1.82 -11.73
C ARG A 4 -13.20 -2.65 -11.03
N ASN A 5 -12.56 -3.56 -11.76
CA ASN A 5 -11.46 -4.38 -11.23
C ASN A 5 -10.22 -3.51 -10.94
N GLN A 6 -9.96 -2.52 -11.81
CA GLN A 6 -8.87 -1.57 -11.62
C GLN A 6 -9.05 -0.72 -10.36
N ALA A 7 -10.27 -0.19 -10.15
CA ALA A 7 -10.62 0.54 -8.94
C ALA A 7 -10.45 -0.30 -7.66
N ASP A 8 -10.87 -1.57 -7.70
CA ASP A 8 -10.76 -2.48 -6.55
C ASP A 8 -9.28 -2.72 -6.14
N ILE A 9 -8.36 -2.78 -7.11
CA ILE A 9 -6.91 -2.91 -6.85
C ILE A 9 -6.34 -1.65 -6.20
N TYR A 10 -6.66 -0.48 -6.75
CA TYR A 10 -6.19 0.80 -6.20
C TYR A 10 -6.67 1.02 -4.78
N VAL A 11 -7.94 0.71 -4.51
CA VAL A 11 -8.54 0.80 -3.18
C VAL A 11 -7.88 -0.20 -2.23
N SER A 12 -7.64 -1.44 -2.67
CA SER A 12 -7.01 -2.45 -1.81
C SER A 12 -5.58 -2.09 -1.41
N ILE A 13 -4.77 -1.58 -2.34
CA ILE A 13 -3.41 -1.12 -2.07
C ILE A 13 -3.43 0.09 -1.12
N TYR A 14 -4.31 1.06 -1.38
CA TYR A 14 -4.50 2.23 -0.52
C TYR A 14 -4.89 1.83 0.91
N GLN A 15 -5.90 0.97 1.05
CA GLN A 15 -6.37 0.50 2.37
C GLN A 15 -5.27 -0.24 3.13
N ALA A 16 -4.46 -1.06 2.45
CA ALA A 16 -3.34 -1.75 3.08
C ALA A 16 -2.31 -0.77 3.66
N MET A 17 -1.99 0.31 2.93
CA MET A 17 -1.09 1.35 3.44
C MET A 17 -1.72 2.16 4.57
N ASN A 18 -2.95 2.64 4.38
CA ASN A 18 -3.62 3.51 5.35
C ASN A 18 -3.85 2.80 6.69
N LEU A 19 -4.37 1.56 6.65
CA LEU A 19 -4.58 0.78 7.87
C LEU A 19 -3.25 0.44 8.55
N ALA A 20 -2.19 0.12 7.80
CA ALA A 20 -0.88 -0.14 8.39
C ALA A 20 -0.26 1.13 9.03
N ALA A 21 -0.56 2.32 8.50
CA ALA A 21 -0.11 3.59 9.07
C ALA A 21 -0.84 3.94 10.37
N ASP A 22 -2.15 3.71 10.43
CA ASP A 22 -3.00 4.20 11.53
C ASP A 22 -3.16 3.20 12.68
N GLU A 23 -3.08 1.89 12.40
CA GLU A 23 -3.36 0.86 13.40
C GLU A 23 -2.14 0.57 14.30
N PRO A 24 -2.37 0.29 15.61
CA PRO A 24 -1.31 -0.04 16.56
C PRO A 24 -0.63 -1.38 16.24
N THR A 25 -1.30 -2.26 15.49
CA THR A 25 -0.78 -3.54 15.01
C THR A 25 -0.92 -3.62 13.49
N LEU A 26 -0.04 -4.37 12.84
CA LEU A 26 -0.15 -4.57 11.40
C LEU A 26 -1.45 -5.34 11.04
N PRO A 27 -2.28 -4.84 10.11
CA PRO A 27 -3.48 -5.53 9.68
C PRO A 27 -3.16 -6.91 9.10
N ARG A 28 -3.92 -7.93 9.54
CA ARG A 28 -3.79 -9.29 8.99
C ARG A 28 -4.04 -9.26 7.48
N GLY A 29 -3.06 -9.73 6.72
CA GLY A 29 -3.17 -9.83 5.27
C GLY A 29 -2.75 -8.58 4.50
N ALA A 30 -2.24 -7.51 5.15
CA ALA A 30 -1.72 -6.33 4.46
C ALA A 30 -0.63 -6.68 3.43
N HIS A 31 0.30 -7.58 3.79
CA HIS A 31 1.28 -8.15 2.85
C HIS A 31 0.64 -8.87 1.67
N GLY A 32 -0.37 -9.71 1.93
CA GLY A 32 -1.06 -10.45 0.87
C GLY A 32 -1.85 -9.54 -0.06
N ALA A 33 -2.45 -8.47 0.47
CA ALA A 33 -3.15 -7.46 -0.32
C ALA A 33 -2.19 -6.72 -1.24
N LEU A 34 -1.05 -6.25 -0.72
CA LEU A 34 -0.04 -5.57 -1.54
C LEU A 34 0.58 -6.48 -2.59
N ALA A 35 0.95 -7.72 -2.24
CA ALA A 35 1.53 -8.67 -3.20
C ALA A 35 0.57 -8.95 -4.36
N ARG A 36 -0.70 -9.26 -4.07
CA ARG A 36 -1.73 -9.44 -5.11
C ARG A 36 -1.97 -8.18 -5.92
N GLY A 37 -1.94 -7.01 -5.27
CA GLY A 37 -2.06 -5.72 -5.92
C GLY A 37 -0.94 -5.48 -6.93
N ILE A 38 0.31 -5.73 -6.55
CA ILE A 38 1.49 -5.61 -7.42
C ILE A 38 1.40 -6.57 -8.61
N ASP A 39 1.08 -7.84 -8.37
CA ASP A 39 0.92 -8.83 -9.45
C ASP A 39 -0.14 -8.40 -10.45
N ARG A 40 -1.24 -7.81 -9.94
CA ARG A 40 -2.34 -7.36 -10.75
C ARG A 40 -2.02 -6.07 -11.52
N LEU A 41 -1.30 -5.12 -10.91
CA LEU A 41 -0.77 -3.94 -11.61
C LEU A 41 0.14 -4.34 -12.78
N ARG A 42 1.00 -5.34 -12.57
CA ARG A 42 1.85 -5.90 -13.63
C ARG A 42 1.02 -6.56 -14.73
N ALA A 43 0.00 -7.34 -14.36
CA ALA A 43 -0.88 -8.00 -15.32
C ALA A 43 -1.74 -7.03 -16.14
N GLU A 44 -1.96 -5.81 -15.64
CA GLU A 44 -2.73 -4.75 -16.30
C GLU A 44 -1.83 -3.70 -16.96
N ASP A 45 -0.53 -3.97 -17.10
CA ASP A 45 0.47 -3.06 -17.70
C ASP A 45 0.43 -1.64 -17.08
N ALA A 46 0.22 -1.56 -15.76
CA ALA A 46 0.29 -0.29 -15.04
C ALA A 46 1.67 0.36 -15.20
N THR A 47 1.73 1.68 -15.03
CA THR A 47 2.99 2.39 -15.22
C THR A 47 4.08 1.89 -14.25
N PRO A 48 5.37 1.84 -14.66
CA PRO A 48 6.47 1.41 -13.80
C PRO A 48 6.54 2.18 -12.48
N ARG A 49 6.12 3.44 -12.50
CA ARG A 49 6.04 4.31 -11.32
C ARG A 49 5.04 3.80 -10.28
N MET A 50 3.85 3.37 -10.71
CA MET A 50 2.82 2.83 -9.82
C MET A 50 3.23 1.47 -9.26
N ILE A 51 3.83 0.62 -10.10
CA ILE A 51 4.38 -0.66 -9.64
C ILE A 51 5.46 -0.42 -8.58
N GLY A 52 6.38 0.51 -8.84
CA GLY A 52 7.44 0.88 -7.89
C GLY A 52 6.92 1.47 -6.58
N GLN A 53 5.84 2.25 -6.61
CA GLN A 53 5.18 2.75 -5.39
C GLN A 53 4.58 1.61 -4.56
N ALA A 54 3.87 0.66 -5.20
CA ALA A 54 3.30 -0.49 -4.52
C ALA A 54 4.38 -1.40 -3.93
N GLU A 55 5.50 -1.60 -4.63
CA GLU A 55 6.67 -2.34 -4.13
C GLU A 55 7.34 -1.62 -2.95
N ALA A 56 7.48 -0.30 -3.01
CA ALA A 56 8.00 0.50 -1.90
C ALA A 56 7.11 0.40 -0.66
N ALA A 57 5.79 0.43 -0.85
CA ALA A 57 4.81 0.21 0.22
C ALA A 57 4.96 -1.19 0.83
N TYR A 58 5.16 -2.22 0.01
CA TYR A 58 5.36 -3.59 0.50
C TYR A 58 6.59 -3.70 1.40
N VAL A 59 7.69 -3.07 1.02
CA VAL A 59 8.91 -2.98 1.84
C VAL A 59 8.66 -2.21 3.13
N ALA A 60 7.90 -1.11 3.08
CA ALA A 60 7.57 -0.32 4.28
C ALA A 60 6.71 -1.10 5.26
N ILE A 61 5.74 -1.89 4.78
CA ILE A 61 4.97 -2.82 5.61
C ILE A 61 5.88 -3.86 6.27
N HIS A 62 6.85 -4.41 5.53
CA HIS A 62 7.77 -5.39 6.09
C HIS A 62 8.68 -4.79 7.19
N ARG A 63 9.10 -3.54 7.00
CA ARG A 63 9.84 -2.80 8.03
C ARG A 63 9.00 -2.52 9.27
N LEU A 64 7.72 -2.18 9.09
CA LEU A 64 6.79 -2.00 10.19
C LEU A 64 6.59 -3.32 10.96
N GLU A 65 6.35 -4.43 10.26
CA GLU A 65 6.22 -5.76 10.87
C GLU A 65 7.43 -6.08 11.74
N TRP A 66 8.64 -5.92 11.19
CA TRP A 66 9.86 -6.17 11.91
C TRP A 66 10.02 -5.27 13.14
N ALA A 67 9.74 -3.97 13.02
CA ALA A 67 9.83 -3.02 14.12
C ALA A 67 8.84 -3.35 15.25
N LEU A 68 7.61 -3.76 14.91
CA LEU A 68 6.61 -4.20 15.88
C LEU A 68 7.06 -5.50 16.59
N MET A 69 7.67 -6.43 15.85
CA MET A 69 8.18 -7.68 16.43
C MET A 69 9.35 -7.47 17.39
N THR A 70 10.22 -6.50 17.10
CA THR A 70 11.40 -6.19 17.93
C THR A 70 11.11 -5.18 19.04
N GLY A 71 9.92 -4.56 19.05
CA GLY A 71 9.55 -3.51 20.00
C GLY A 71 10.28 -2.19 19.77
N ASP A 72 10.75 -1.93 18.54
CA ASP A 72 11.40 -0.67 18.18
C ASP A 72 10.35 0.39 17.79
N ASP A 73 9.87 1.13 18.80
CA ASP A 73 8.85 2.16 18.63
C ASP A 73 9.27 3.28 17.66
N ARG A 74 10.56 3.60 17.59
CA ARG A 74 11.08 4.62 16.68
C ARG A 74 11.01 4.12 15.25
N ALA A 75 11.48 2.91 14.99
CA ALA A 75 11.39 2.29 13.67
C ALA A 75 9.92 2.11 13.23
N ALA A 76 9.04 1.70 14.15
CA ALA A 76 7.61 1.58 13.87
C ALA A 76 6.97 2.92 13.49
N THR A 77 7.31 3.99 14.22
CA THR A 77 6.84 5.36 13.92
C THR A 77 7.34 5.85 12.57
N CYS A 78 8.62 5.64 12.25
CA CYS A 78 9.17 5.98 10.95
C CYS A 78 8.50 5.20 9.81
N ALA A 79 8.26 3.90 10.00
CA ALA A 79 7.59 3.07 9.00
C ALA A 79 6.13 3.51 8.77
N ARG A 80 5.39 3.85 9.83
CA ARG A 80 4.03 4.40 9.74
C ARG A 80 3.99 5.73 8.99
N SER A 81 4.90 6.65 9.32
CA SER A 81 5.00 7.94 8.61
C SER A 81 5.26 7.73 7.11
N ALA A 82 6.20 6.83 6.77
CA ALA A 82 6.48 6.52 5.38
C ALA A 82 5.27 5.89 4.65
N LEU A 83 4.52 5.01 5.32
CA LEU A 83 3.28 4.44 4.76
C LEU A 83 2.20 5.49 4.55
N SER A 84 2.06 6.45 5.46
CA SER A 84 1.13 7.58 5.33
C SER A 84 1.49 8.47 4.13
N ASP A 85 2.77 8.83 3.99
CA ASP A 85 3.26 9.62 2.85
C ASP A 85 3.04 8.88 1.52
N MET A 86 3.32 7.57 1.49
CA MET A 86 3.08 6.73 0.31
C MET A 86 1.59 6.61 -0.01
N ALA A 87 0.70 6.50 0.98
CA ALA A 87 -0.74 6.48 0.78
C ALA A 87 -1.25 7.82 0.18
N GLY A 88 -0.70 8.94 0.64
CA GLY A 88 -0.98 10.26 0.06
C GLY A 88 -0.52 10.38 -1.40
N ALA A 89 0.71 9.94 -1.71
CA ALA A 89 1.23 9.92 -3.07
C ALA A 89 0.41 8.99 -3.99
N TRP A 90 -0.01 7.83 -3.47
CA TRP A 90 -0.84 6.88 -4.19
C TRP A 90 -2.19 7.47 -4.61
N LEU A 91 -2.85 8.22 -3.74
CA LEU A 91 -4.12 8.91 -4.07
C LEU A 91 -3.93 9.99 -5.15
N ALA A 92 -2.81 10.70 -5.14
CA ALA A 92 -2.51 11.71 -6.15
C ALA A 92 -2.28 11.08 -7.54
N ASP A 93 -1.81 9.83 -7.57
CA ASP A 93 -1.42 9.11 -8.78
C ASP A 93 -2.43 8.10 -9.28
N ALA A 94 -3.37 7.70 -8.43
CA ALA A 94 -4.50 6.88 -8.83
C ALA A 94 -5.27 7.60 -9.95
N PRO A 95 -5.63 6.90 -11.03
CA PRO A 95 -6.44 7.51 -12.09
C PRO A 95 -7.81 7.89 -11.51
N VAL A 96 -7.96 9.16 -11.10
CA VAL A 96 -9.16 9.72 -10.43
C VAL A 96 -10.37 9.83 -11.38
N SER A 97 -10.35 9.16 -12.54
CA SER A 97 -11.49 9.16 -13.44
C SER A 97 -12.53 8.15 -12.95
N ARG A 98 -13.58 8.67 -12.31
CA ARG A 98 -14.91 8.06 -12.01
C ARG A 98 -15.16 7.53 -10.60
N PHE A 99 -14.93 8.35 -9.57
CA PHE A 99 -15.65 8.23 -8.30
C PHE A 99 -16.76 9.30 -8.11
N SER A 100 -17.25 9.85 -9.22
CA SER A 100 -18.47 10.67 -9.30
C SER A 100 -19.67 9.83 -9.71
#